data_AF-A0AAX3IZP1-F1
#
_entry.id   AF-A0AAX3IZP1-F1
#
_cell.length_a   1.000
_cell.length_b   1.000
_cell.length_c   1.000
_cell.angle_alpha   90.00
_cell.angle_beta   90.00
_cell.angle_gamma   90.00
#
_symmetry.space_group_name_H-M   'P 1'
#
loop_
_entity.id
_entity.type
_entity.pdbx_description
1 polymer ?
#
loop_
_entity_poly.entity_id
_entity_poly.type
_entity_poly.pdbx_seq_one_letter_code
_entity_poly.pdbx_strand_id
1 'polypeptide(L)'
;MEFLDWFNTQVEDLTSQGLIVAASTETAKTPESWNEFYGGQDVMKEFATANDNMVAFNYMPGYSAVSAAMQEAADKAADGSGKVADVFPVAQQTSIDTLKNYGLSVAK
;
A
#
# COMPACT_ATOMS: atom_id res chain seq x y z
N MET A 1 -4.04 -19.16 15.08
CA MET A 1 -4.11 -17.71 15.31
C MET A 1 -3.12 -17.27 16.38
N GLU A 2 -2.92 -18.03 17.46
CA GLU A 2 -1.93 -17.71 18.51
C GLU A 2 -0.51 -17.43 17.98
N PHE A 3 0.00 -18.27 17.08
CA PHE A 3 1.29 -18.01 16.43
C PHE A 3 1.30 -16.70 15.62
N LEU A 4 0.22 -16.39 14.90
CA LEU A 4 0.14 -15.19 14.07
C LEU A 4 0.09 -13.93 14.93
N ASP A 5 -0.64 -13.98 16.05
CA ASP A 5 -0.65 -12.91 17.03
C ASP A 5 0.75 -12.69 17.62
N TRP A 6 1.37 -13.75 18.15
CA TRP A 6 2.74 -13.70 18.66
C TRP A 6 3.73 -13.14 17.62
N PHE A 7 3.66 -13.62 16.38
CA PHE A 7 4.55 -13.19 15.31
C PHE A 7 4.33 -11.71 14.96
N ASN A 8 3.08 -11.28 14.83
CA ASN A 8 2.73 -9.91 14.46
C ASN A 8 2.98 -8.88 15.57
N THR A 9 3.29 -9.31 16.80
CA THR A 9 3.67 -8.43 17.91
C THR A 9 5.18 -8.38 18.16
N GLN A 10 6.03 -8.98 17.32
CA GLN A 10 7.49 -8.85 17.41
C GLN A 10 7.96 -7.52 16.79
N VAL A 11 7.67 -6.40 17.44
CA VAL A 11 7.77 -5.06 16.83
C VAL A 11 9.16 -4.74 16.28
N GLU A 12 10.22 -4.97 17.07
CA GLU A 12 11.60 -4.68 16.62
C GLU A 12 12.00 -5.51 15.40
N ASP A 13 11.77 -6.83 15.44
CA ASP A 13 12.08 -7.75 14.35
C ASP A 13 11.33 -7.37 13.07
N LEU A 14 10.05 -7.05 13.18
CA LEU A 14 9.21 -6.63 12.05
C LEU A 14 9.64 -5.26 11.50
N THR A 15 9.97 -4.30 12.36
CA THR A 15 10.52 -3.00 11.93
C THR A 15 11.84 -3.18 11.19
N SER A 16 12.70 -4.12 11.60
CA SER A 16 13.96 -4.41 10.88
C SER A 16 13.74 -4.87 9.42
N GLN A 17 12.57 -5.45 9.10
CA GLN A 17 12.17 -5.87 7.76
C GLN A 17 11.59 -4.71 6.90
N GLY A 18 11.54 -3.48 7.43
CA GLY A 18 10.92 -2.34 6.73
C GLY A 18 9.46 -2.10 7.08
N LEU A 19 8.88 -2.84 8.04
CA LEU A 19 7.44 -2.76 8.32
C LEU A 19 7.09 -1.61 9.28
N ILE A 20 6.01 -0.90 8.94
CA ILE A 20 5.27 -0.04 9.88
C ILE A 20 4.21 -0.92 10.52
N VAL A 21 4.53 -1.41 11.72
CA VAL A 21 3.75 -2.47 12.37
C VAL A 21 2.40 -1.97 12.85
N ALA A 22 1.37 -2.83 12.75
CA ALA A 22 0.04 -2.55 13.30
C ALA A 22 -0.04 -2.84 14.81
N ALA A 23 0.89 -3.63 15.37
CA ALA A 23 0.92 -3.93 16.79
C ALA A 23 1.15 -2.66 17.62
N SER A 24 0.37 -2.52 18.69
CA SER A 24 0.44 -1.39 19.64
C SER A 24 1.01 -1.79 21.00
N THR A 25 1.59 -2.99 21.09
CA THR A 25 2.21 -3.53 22.32
C THR A 25 3.43 -2.73 22.75
N GLU A 26 4.12 -2.10 21.81
CA GLU A 26 5.22 -1.17 22.05
C GLU A 26 5.36 -0.18 20.89
N THR A 27 6.11 0.90 21.10
CA THR A 27 6.40 1.89 20.06
C THR A 27 7.58 1.46 19.22
N ALA A 28 7.38 1.31 17.91
CA ALA A 28 8.45 1.03 16.97
C ALA A 28 9.47 2.17 16.94
N LYS A 29 10.76 1.83 16.94
CA LYS A 29 11.88 2.79 16.94
C LYS A 29 12.60 2.76 15.61
N THR A 30 13.11 3.91 15.17
CA THR A 30 14.01 3.97 14.01
C THR A 30 15.27 3.16 14.31
N PRO A 31 15.59 2.11 13.51
CA PRO A 31 16.85 1.40 13.64
C PRO A 31 18.05 2.34 13.48
N GLU A 32 19.12 2.11 14.24
CA GLU A 32 20.32 2.97 14.23
C GLU A 32 20.92 3.11 12.83
N SER A 33 20.97 2.01 12.06
CA SER A 33 21.45 2.01 10.68
C SER A 33 20.62 2.91 9.76
N TRP A 34 19.32 3.04 10.01
CA TRP A 34 18.44 3.94 9.25
C TRP A 34 18.63 5.38 9.72
N ASN A 35 18.76 5.60 11.03
CA ASN A 35 19.04 6.93 11.57
C ASN A 35 20.32 7.51 10.94
N GLU A 36 21.39 6.73 10.87
CA GLU A 36 22.64 7.13 10.20
C GLU A 36 22.42 7.41 8.71
N PHE A 37 21.76 6.49 8.00
CA PHE A 37 21.47 6.63 6.57
C PHE A 37 20.65 7.88 6.25
N TYR A 38 19.66 8.20 7.08
CA TYR A 38 18.77 9.36 6.94
C TYR A 38 19.30 10.60 7.67
N GLY A 39 20.60 10.69 7.94
CA GLY A 39 21.25 11.91 8.45
C GLY A 39 20.78 12.32 9.85
N GLY A 40 20.49 11.36 10.71
CA GLY A 40 20.01 11.57 12.08
C GLY A 40 18.49 11.63 12.24
N GLN A 41 17.72 11.49 11.16
CA GLN A 41 16.25 11.60 11.21
C GLN A 41 15.61 10.38 11.91
N ASP A 42 14.56 10.66 12.71
CA ASP A 42 13.66 9.63 13.25
C ASP A 42 12.54 9.33 12.24
N VAL A 43 12.83 8.49 11.25
CA VAL A 43 11.90 8.18 10.14
C VAL A 43 10.66 7.41 10.60
N MET A 44 10.74 6.60 11.65
CA MET A 44 9.58 5.88 12.18
C MET A 44 8.52 6.81 12.75
N LYS A 45 8.93 7.96 13.31
CA LYS A 45 7.99 9.01 13.76
C LYS A 45 7.26 9.66 12.58
N GLU A 46 7.95 9.89 11.47
CA GLU A 46 7.31 10.41 10.25
C GLU A 46 6.33 9.39 9.67
N PHE A 47 6.68 8.10 9.68
CA PHE A 47 5.77 7.03 9.23
C PHE A 47 4.54 6.88 10.11
N ALA A 48 4.66 7.00 11.43
CA ALA A 48 3.52 7.03 12.35
C ALA A 48 2.61 8.24 12.05
N THR A 49 3.20 9.42 11.81
CA THR A 49 2.45 10.63 11.42
C THR A 49 1.73 10.44 10.08
N ALA A 50 2.36 9.80 9.09
CA ALA A 50 1.72 9.47 7.83
C ALA A 50 0.54 8.49 8.01
N ASN A 51 0.70 7.47 8.85
CA ASN A 51 -0.34 6.51 9.16
C ASN A 51 -1.55 7.17 9.85
N ASP A 52 -1.33 8.10 10.78
CA ASP A 52 -2.40 8.85 11.46
C ASP A 52 -3.20 9.75 10.50
N ASN A 53 -2.60 10.14 9.37
CA ASN A 53 -3.25 10.93 8.32
C ASN A 53 -3.75 10.07 7.14
N MET A 54 -3.59 8.75 7.18
CA MET A 54 -4.01 7.85 6.12
C MET A 54 -5.53 7.71 6.10
N VAL A 55 -6.14 7.98 4.95
CA VAL A 55 -7.60 7.88 4.78
C VAL A 55 -8.02 6.44 4.46
N ALA A 56 -9.23 6.07 4.86
CA ALA A 56 -9.79 4.77 4.52
C ALA A 56 -9.97 4.62 3.00
N PHE A 57 -9.56 3.47 2.45
CA PHE A 57 -9.75 3.11 1.05
C PHE A 57 -10.30 1.68 0.95
N ASN A 58 -11.48 1.53 0.35
CA ASN A 58 -12.09 0.21 0.15
C ASN A 58 -11.60 -0.38 -1.18
N TYR A 59 -10.90 -1.51 -1.11
CA TYR A 59 -10.48 -2.25 -2.28
C TYR A 59 -11.58 -3.21 -2.74
N MET A 60 -11.93 -3.16 -4.02
CA MET A 60 -12.90 -4.09 -4.61
C MET A 60 -12.34 -5.51 -4.75
N PRO A 61 -13.19 -6.55 -4.73
CA PRO A 61 -12.78 -7.90 -5.12
C PRO A 61 -12.16 -7.90 -6.53
N GLY A 62 -10.97 -8.48 -6.67
CA GLY A 62 -10.25 -8.49 -7.95
C GLY A 62 -9.45 -7.22 -8.25
N TYR A 63 -9.24 -6.33 -7.26
CA TYR A 63 -8.42 -5.12 -7.43
C TYR A 63 -7.02 -5.37 -8.00
N SER A 64 -6.45 -6.57 -7.84
CA SER A 64 -5.18 -6.94 -8.49
C SER A 64 -5.20 -6.77 -10.01
N ALA A 65 -6.31 -7.07 -10.68
CA ALA A 65 -6.46 -6.84 -12.12
C ALA A 65 -6.46 -5.34 -12.47
N VAL A 66 -7.11 -4.53 -11.63
CA VAL A 66 -7.13 -3.06 -11.76
C VAL A 66 -5.73 -2.48 -11.57
N SER A 67 -5.02 -2.92 -10.53
CA SER A 67 -3.65 -2.49 -10.24
C SER A 67 -2.69 -2.83 -11.39
N ALA A 68 -2.80 -4.03 -11.98
CA ALA A 68 -1.98 -4.40 -13.14
C ALA A 68 -2.28 -3.52 -14.37
N ALA A 69 -3.55 -3.26 -14.67
CA ALA A 69 -3.94 -2.40 -15.79
C ALA A 69 -3.51 -0.93 -15.58
N MET A 70 -3.60 -0.43 -14.35
CA MET A 70 -3.07 0.89 -13.97
C MET A 70 -1.56 0.98 -14.18
N GLN A 71 -0.81 -0.06 -13.82
CA GLN A 71 0.64 -0.11 -14.02
C GLN A 71 0.99 -0.04 -15.52
N GLU A 72 0.33 -0.83 -16.37
CA GLU A 72 0.57 -0.79 -17.83
C GLU A 72 0.29 0.60 -18.43
N ALA A 73 -0.74 1.30 -17.95
CA ALA A 73 -1.04 2.66 -18.37
C ALA A 73 0.00 3.67 -17.84
N ALA A 74 0.48 3.49 -16.61
CA ALA A 74 1.52 4.33 -16.02
C ALA A 74 2.88 4.16 -16.72
N ASP A 75 3.23 2.93 -17.14
CA ASP A 75 4.46 2.63 -17.88
C ASP A 75 4.50 3.37 -19.22
N LYS A 76 3.36 3.45 -19.92
CA LYS A 76 3.21 4.26 -21.15
C LYS A 76 3.36 5.76 -20.88
N ALA A 77 2.97 6.24 -19.69
CA ALA A 77 3.21 7.63 -19.33
C ALA A 77 4.70 7.88 -19.06
N ALA A 78 5.42 6.90 -18.48
CA ALA A 78 6.85 6.99 -18.19
C ALA A 78 7.70 7.05 -19.47
N ASP A 79 7.34 6.32 -20.53
CA ASP A 79 8.03 6.37 -21.83
C ASP A 79 7.53 7.48 -22.78
N GLY A 80 6.50 8.22 -22.38
CA GLY A 80 5.90 9.33 -23.13
C GLY A 80 4.93 8.91 -24.24
N SER A 81 4.60 7.63 -24.38
CA SER A 81 3.61 7.13 -25.35
C SER A 81 2.16 7.28 -24.89
N GLY A 82 1.94 7.55 -23.60
CA GLY A 82 0.64 7.78 -22.98
C GLY A 82 0.63 8.97 -22.02
N LYS A 83 -0.52 9.25 -21.42
CA LYS A 83 -0.68 10.29 -20.40
C LYS A 83 -0.95 9.66 -19.05
N VAL A 84 -0.45 10.31 -17.98
CA VAL A 84 -0.80 9.92 -16.59
C VAL A 84 -2.33 9.88 -16.39
N ALA A 85 -3.05 10.79 -17.05
CA ALA A 85 -4.52 10.83 -16.99
C ALA A 85 -5.20 9.57 -17.54
N ASP A 86 -4.52 8.76 -18.37
CA ASP A 86 -5.08 7.55 -18.97
C ASP A 86 -5.18 6.39 -17.95
N VAL A 87 -4.45 6.46 -16.83
CA VAL A 87 -4.46 5.46 -15.75
C VAL A 87 -5.86 5.31 -15.15
N PHE A 88 -6.58 6.42 -14.95
CA PHE A 88 -7.86 6.41 -14.24
C PHE A 88 -9.04 5.88 -15.08
N PRO A 89 -9.21 6.25 -16.37
CA PRO A 89 -10.19 5.60 -17.24
C PRO A 89 -9.94 4.10 -17.41
N VAL A 90 -8.68 3.67 -17.51
CA VAL A 90 -8.31 2.25 -17.52
C VAL A 90 -8.74 1.58 -16.21
N ALA A 91 -8.40 2.17 -15.07
CA ALA A 91 -8.80 1.66 -13.76
C ALA A 91 -10.32 1.50 -13.65
N GLN A 92 -11.08 2.52 -14.08
CA GLN A 92 -12.55 2.51 -14.06
C GLN A 92 -13.11 1.36 -14.89
N GLN A 93 -12.66 1.22 -16.14
CA GLN A 93 -13.15 0.19 -17.05
C GLN A 93 -12.80 -1.21 -16.52
N THR A 94 -11.54 -1.44 -16.14
CA THR A 94 -11.08 -2.73 -15.60
C THR A 94 -11.80 -3.07 -14.29
N SER A 95 -12.10 -2.10 -13.44
CA SER A 95 -12.89 -2.30 -12.22
C SER A 95 -14.29 -2.83 -12.52
N ILE A 96 -15.01 -2.15 -13.42
CA ILE A 96 -16.38 -2.54 -13.82
C ILE A 96 -16.37 -3.94 -14.44
N ASP A 97 -15.44 -4.22 -15.34
CA ASP A 97 -15.36 -5.49 -16.04
C ASP A 97 -14.99 -6.63 -15.10
N THR A 98 -14.05 -6.40 -14.17
CA THR A 98 -13.64 -7.40 -13.18
C THR A 98 -14.79 -7.78 -12.25
N LEU A 99 -15.54 -6.80 -11.73
CA LEU A 99 -16.72 -7.07 -10.89
C LEU A 99 -17.78 -7.87 -11.66
N LYS A 100 -18.07 -7.48 -12.90
CA LYS A 100 -19.02 -8.20 -13.76
C LYS A 100 -18.57 -9.63 -14.05
N ASN A 101 -17.27 -9.84 -14.30
CA ASN A 101 -16.69 -11.17 -14.54
C ASN A 101 -16.80 -12.07 -13.31
N TYR A 102 -16.79 -11.50 -12.11
CA TYR A 102 -17.03 -12.23 -10.86
C TYR A 102 -18.52 -12.43 -10.56
N GLY A 103 -19.42 -11.98 -11.44
CA GLY A 103 -20.87 -12.05 -11.24
C GLY A 103 -21.40 -11.06 -10.20
N LEU A 104 -20.61 -10.04 -9.84
CA LEU A 104 -21.01 -9.02 -8.88
C LEU A 104 -21.78 -7.89 -9.59
N SER A 105 -22.87 -7.44 -8.96
CA SER A 105 -23.66 -6.32 -9.47
C SER A 105 -22.88 -5.02 -9.37
N VAL A 106 -22.84 -4.27 -10.47
CA VAL A 106 -22.27 -2.92 -10.53
C VAL A 106 -23.41 -1.94 -10.74
N ALA A 107 -23.51 -0.95 -9.84
CA ALA A 107 -24.49 0.12 -9.99
C ALA A 107 -24.21 0.92 -11.26
N LYS A 108 -25.29 1.37 -11.92
CA LYS A 108 -25.20 2.23 -13.11
C LYS A 108 -24.81 3.65 -12.74
#